data_AF-U9T6G4-F1
#
_entry.id   AF-U9T6G4-F1
#
_cell.length_a   1.000
_cell.length_b   1.000
_cell.length_c   1.000
_cell.angle_alpha   90.00
_cell.angle_beta   90.00
_cell.angle_gamma   90.00
#
_symmetry.space_group_name_H-M   'P 1'
#
loop_
_entity.id
_entity.type
_entity.pdbx_description
1 polymer ?
#
loop_
_entity_poly.entity_id
_entity_poly.type
_entity_poly.pdbx_seq_one_letter_code
_entity_poly.pdbx_strand_id
1 'polypeptide(L)'
;MEKGKSAPGLTSLHCYCLFFHRYLLPCHHIFHEHAYGVTKLLTSDVWEKFQRMFDEAGFDIYISRGLVDLEVPRMTEAEKATENRRLAVSELMERVRDMYWRVEETGNIEQTGTFIRELKNCIEPVLNNQMA
;
A
#
# COMPACT_ATOMS: atom_id res chain seq x y z
N MET A 1 3.19 3.70 7.96
CA MET A 1 1.88 3.82 7.28
C MET A 1 0.88 4.40 8.28
N GLU A 2 0.41 5.63 8.05
CA GLU A 2 -0.60 6.23 8.91
C GLU A 2 -1.91 5.43 8.82
N LYS A 3 -2.50 5.07 9.97
CA LYS A 3 -3.84 4.50 10.02
C LYS A 3 -4.83 5.57 9.54
N GLY A 4 -5.51 5.29 8.43
CA GLY A 4 -6.61 6.12 7.96
C GLY A 4 -7.67 6.32 9.05
N LYS A 5 -8.30 7.49 9.08
CA LYS A 5 -9.35 7.83 10.05
C LYS A 5 -10.49 6.81 9.96
N SER A 6 -10.95 6.32 11.11
CA SER A 6 -12.10 5.42 11.19
C SER A 6 -13.38 6.14 10.75
N ALA A 7 -14.10 5.56 9.80
CA ALA A 7 -15.32 6.15 9.25
C ALA A 7 -16.55 5.72 10.06
N PRO A 8 -17.25 6.65 10.74
CA PRO A 8 -18.50 6.32 11.41
C PRO A 8 -19.62 6.19 10.37
N GLY A 9 -20.24 5.01 10.25
CA GLY A 9 -21.52 4.85 9.55
C GLY A 9 -21.53 4.06 8.24
N LEU A 10 -20.39 3.77 7.60
CA LEU A 10 -20.38 2.81 6.49
C LEU A 10 -20.14 1.39 6.99
N THR A 11 -21.15 0.54 6.81
CA THR A 11 -21.01 -0.91 6.93
C THR A 11 -20.28 -1.53 5.73
N SER A 12 -20.20 -0.84 4.59
CA SER A 12 -19.52 -1.35 3.37
C SER A 12 -19.14 -0.22 2.40
N LEU A 13 -17.96 -0.30 1.78
CA LEU A 13 -17.54 0.57 0.66
C LEU A 13 -18.10 0.10 -0.70
N HIS A 14 -18.94 -0.93 -0.70
CA HIS A 14 -19.57 -1.44 -1.91
C HIS A 14 -20.92 -0.78 -2.15
N CYS A 15 -21.06 -0.17 -3.33
CA CYS A 15 -22.35 0.29 -3.86
C CYS A 15 -22.62 -0.38 -5.19
N TYR A 16 -23.88 -0.74 -5.46
CA TYR A 16 -24.28 -1.38 -6.72
C TYR A 16 -24.92 -0.41 -7.72
N CYS A 17 -24.77 0.91 -7.50
CA CYS A 17 -25.35 1.88 -8.42
C CYS A 17 -24.61 1.91 -9.76
N LEU A 18 -25.30 2.36 -10.81
CA LEU A 18 -24.78 2.40 -12.17
C LEU A 18 -23.48 3.20 -12.27
N PHE A 19 -23.37 4.32 -11.55
CA PHE A 19 -22.16 5.15 -11.56
C PHE A 19 -20.95 4.40 -10.97
N PHE A 20 -21.11 3.75 -9.81
CA PHE A 20 -20.05 2.97 -9.18
C PHE A 20 -19.61 1.81 -10.09
N HIS A 21 -20.56 1.10 -10.70
CA HIS A 21 -20.23 0.01 -11.60
C HIS A 21 -19.56 0.46 -12.90
N ARG A 22 -19.99 1.59 -13.47
CA ARG A 22 -19.49 2.11 -14.75
C ARG A 22 -18.12 2.75 -14.62
N TYR A 23 -17.85 3.46 -13.54
CA TYR A 23 -16.60 4.23 -13.37
C TYR A 23 -15.63 3.64 -12.33
N LEU A 24 -16.07 2.66 -11.53
CA LEU A 24 -15.32 2.12 -10.38
C LEU A 24 -14.85 3.21 -9.40
N LEU A 25 -15.53 4.34 -9.38
CA LEU A 25 -15.30 5.46 -8.47
C LEU A 25 -16.37 5.46 -7.37
N PRO A 26 -16.05 5.96 -6.17
CA PRO A 26 -17.06 6.17 -5.14
C PRO A 26 -18.23 6.99 -5.69
N CYS A 27 -19.46 6.51 -5.51
CA CYS A 27 -20.65 7.21 -5.96
C CYS A 27 -21.15 8.20 -4.91
N HIS A 28 -22.16 9.00 -5.28
CA HIS A 28 -22.84 9.93 -4.37
C HIS A 28 -23.20 9.31 -3.03
N HIS A 29 -23.72 8.08 -3.02
CA HIS A 29 -24.08 7.36 -1.80
C HIS A 29 -22.87 7.15 -0.87
N ILE A 30 -21.70 6.83 -1.43
CA ILE A 30 -20.47 6.66 -0.65
C ILE A 30 -19.97 8.03 -0.17
N PHE A 31 -19.96 9.06 -1.01
CA PHE A 31 -19.47 10.39 -0.61
C PHE A 31 -20.36 11.10 0.44
N HIS A 32 -21.69 11.02 0.31
CA HIS A 32 -22.63 11.67 1.24
C HIS A 32 -22.65 10.99 2.59
N GLU A 33 -22.73 9.66 2.62
CA GLU A 33 -22.75 8.92 3.89
C GLU A 33 -21.38 8.91 4.58
N HIS A 34 -20.26 8.92 3.83
CA HIS A 34 -18.92 8.78 4.40
C HIS A 34 -18.23 10.09 4.75
N ALA A 35 -18.24 11.06 3.83
CA ALA A 35 -17.26 12.14 3.85
C ALA A 35 -17.78 13.42 4.49
N TYR A 36 -19.08 13.72 4.35
CA TYR A 36 -19.59 15.04 4.70
C TYR A 36 -20.90 15.08 5.48
N GLY A 37 -21.63 13.96 5.58
CA GLY A 37 -22.85 13.85 6.40
C GLY A 37 -23.85 14.98 6.12
N VAL A 38 -24.09 15.84 7.13
CA VAL A 38 -25.05 16.97 7.09
C VAL A 38 -24.61 18.08 6.12
N THR A 39 -23.31 18.18 5.86
CA THR A 39 -22.73 19.16 4.92
C THR A 39 -22.86 18.63 3.51
N LYS A 40 -23.91 19.02 2.77
CA LYS A 40 -24.15 18.56 1.40
C LYS A 40 -23.15 19.19 0.41
N LEU A 41 -21.91 18.70 0.40
CA LEU A 41 -20.88 19.17 -0.55
C LEU A 41 -21.15 18.72 -2.00
N LEU A 42 -21.82 17.59 -2.17
CA LEU A 42 -22.32 17.15 -3.48
C LEU A 42 -23.84 17.36 -3.56
N THR A 43 -24.29 18.62 -3.64
CA THR A 43 -25.68 18.91 -3.98
C THR A 43 -26.05 18.25 -5.32
N SER A 44 -27.34 18.02 -5.57
CA SER A 44 -27.79 17.32 -6.78
C SER A 44 -27.25 17.96 -8.08
N ASP A 45 -27.15 19.29 -8.12
CA ASP A 45 -26.62 20.04 -9.26
C ASP A 45 -25.11 19.87 -9.44
N VAL A 46 -24.34 19.79 -8.34
CA VAL A 46 -22.89 19.53 -8.38
C VAL A 46 -22.61 18.08 -8.78
N TRP A 47 -23.41 17.14 -8.27
CA TRP A 47 -23.31 15.73 -8.64
C TRP A 47 -23.61 15.50 -10.12
N GLU A 48 -24.67 16.13 -10.65
CA GLU A 48 -25.02 16.03 -12.08
C GLU A 48 -23.88 16.56 -12.97
N LYS A 49 -23.28 17.70 -12.62
CA LYS A 49 -22.10 18.24 -13.32
C LYS A 49 -20.92 17.27 -13.26
N PHE A 50 -20.69 16.66 -12.10
CA PHE A 50 -19.63 15.67 -11.92
C PHE A 50 -19.82 14.45 -12.82
N GLN A 51 -21.03 13.88 -12.85
CA GLN A 51 -21.34 12.75 -13.73
C GLN A 51 -21.13 13.11 -15.20
N ARG A 52 -21.63 14.28 -15.61
CA ARG A 52 -21.54 14.74 -16.99
C ARG A 52 -20.11 14.92 -17.49
N MET A 53 -19.16 15.34 -16.64
CA MET A 53 -17.73 15.39 -17.02
C MET A 53 -17.21 14.04 -17.52
N PHE A 54 -17.67 12.93 -16.94
CA PHE A 54 -17.23 11.60 -17.37
C PHE A 54 -17.91 11.14 -18.65
N ASP A 55 -19.20 11.46 -18.83
CA ASP A 55 -19.92 11.16 -20.08
C ASP A 55 -19.37 11.99 -21.26
N GLU A 56 -19.02 13.26 -21.03
CA GLU A 56 -18.47 14.16 -22.06
C GLU A 56 -17.01 13.86 -22.41
N ALA A 57 -16.23 13.33 -21.48
CA ALA A 57 -14.82 13.04 -21.72
C ALA A 57 -14.57 11.84 -22.66
N GLY A 58 -15.62 11.14 -23.10
CA GLY A 58 -15.51 10.08 -24.11
C GLY A 58 -14.75 8.84 -23.63
N PHE A 59 -14.64 8.63 -22.32
CA PHE A 59 -14.04 7.42 -21.78
C PHE A 59 -14.95 6.21 -22.06
N ASP A 60 -14.60 5.40 -23.04
CA ASP A 60 -15.15 4.06 -23.20
C ASP A 60 -14.56 3.14 -22.11
N ILE A 61 -15.26 3.04 -21.00
CA ILE A 61 -14.87 2.16 -19.90
C ILE A 61 -15.37 0.75 -20.22
N TYR A 62 -14.51 -0.05 -20.83
CA TYR A 62 -14.75 -1.47 -21.04
C TYR A 62 -14.68 -2.20 -19.70
N ILE A 63 -15.85 -2.59 -19.17
CA ILE A 63 -15.93 -3.50 -18.03
C ILE A 63 -15.64 -4.91 -18.54
N SER A 64 -14.39 -5.35 -18.43
CA SER A 64 -14.08 -6.77 -18.39
C SER A 64 -13.64 -7.13 -16.98
N ARG A 65 -14.41 -8.01 -16.33
CA ARG A 65 -13.96 -8.73 -15.14
C ARG A 65 -13.62 -10.14 -15.61
N GLY A 66 -12.34 -10.38 -15.85
CA GLY A 66 -11.80 -11.71 -16.08
C GLY A 66 -10.94 -12.11 -14.89
N LEU A 67 -11.01 -13.37 -14.48
CA LEU A 67 -9.90 -13.96 -13.75
C LEU A 67 -8.72 -14.00 -14.73
N VAL A 68 -7.67 -13.26 -14.42
CA VAL A 68 -6.40 -13.41 -15.12
C VAL A 68 -5.65 -14.50 -14.38
N ASP A 69 -5.57 -15.67 -14.99
CA ASP A 69 -4.61 -16.68 -14.56
C ASP A 69 -3.22 -16.11 -14.80
N LEU A 70 -2.63 -15.55 -13.74
CA LEU A 70 -1.22 -15.25 -13.74
C LEU A 70 -0.53 -16.61 -13.77
N GLU A 71 0.00 -17.00 -14.93
CA GLU A 71 0.93 -18.10 -15.03
C GLU A 71 2.17 -17.75 -14.20
N VAL A 72 2.13 -18.05 -12.90
CA VAL A 72 3.32 -18.01 -12.06
C VAL A 72 4.21 -19.10 -12.63
N PRO A 73 5.40 -18.77 -13.18
CA PRO A 73 6.30 -19.78 -13.71
C PRO A 73 6.53 -20.83 -12.63
N ARG A 74 6.39 -22.12 -12.98
CA ARG A 74 6.66 -23.20 -12.03
C ARG A 74 8.14 -23.14 -11.64
N MET A 75 8.41 -22.55 -10.48
CA MET A 75 9.74 -22.57 -9.88
C MET A 75 10.03 -23.99 -9.39
N THR A 76 11.22 -24.49 -9.71
CA THR A 76 11.81 -25.66 -9.07
C THR A 76 11.98 -25.42 -7.57
N GLU A 77 12.06 -26.47 -6.76
CA GLU A 77 12.30 -26.34 -5.32
C GLU A 77 13.61 -25.59 -5.01
N ALA A 78 14.63 -25.72 -5.87
CA ALA A 78 15.89 -25.00 -5.74
C ALA A 78 15.72 -23.48 -5.99
N GLU A 79 14.93 -23.10 -7.00
CA GLU A 79 14.61 -21.70 -7.27
C GLU A 79 13.77 -21.10 -6.13
N LYS A 80 12.77 -21.83 -5.63
CA LYS A 80 11.99 -21.40 -4.46
C LYS A 80 12.87 -21.19 -3.23
N ALA A 81 13.78 -22.12 -2.95
CA ALA A 81 14.70 -22.00 -1.83
C ALA A 81 15.63 -20.78 -1.98
N THR A 82 16.08 -20.49 -3.20
CA THR A 82 16.92 -19.32 -3.51
C THR A 82 16.14 -18.03 -3.31
N GLU A 83 14.92 -17.95 -3.82
CA GLU A 83 14.06 -16.78 -3.67
C GLU A 83 13.66 -16.56 -2.20
N ASN A 84 13.32 -17.62 -1.47
CA ASN A 84 13.02 -17.54 -0.04
C ASN A 84 14.23 -17.02 0.77
N ARG A 85 15.45 -17.45 0.44
CA ARG A 85 16.68 -16.90 1.05
C ARG A 85 16.84 -15.41 0.73
N ARG A 86 16.62 -15.02 -0.53
CA ARG A 86 16.69 -13.62 -0.97
C ARG A 86 15.68 -12.74 -0.21
N LEU A 87 14.45 -13.23 -0.05
CA LEU A 87 13.39 -12.55 0.70
C LEU A 87 13.74 -12.43 2.19
N ALA A 88 14.24 -13.50 2.82
CA ALA A 88 14.65 -13.48 4.22
C ALA A 88 15.77 -12.46 4.49
N VAL A 89 16.77 -12.38 3.59
CA VAL A 89 17.84 -11.36 3.67
C VAL A 89 17.26 -9.97 3.48
N SER A 90 16.37 -9.77 2.50
CA SER A 90 15.72 -8.48 2.25
C SER A 90 14.94 -8.02 3.49
N GLU A 91 14.10 -8.88 4.07
CA GLU A 91 13.33 -8.57 5.27
C GLU A 91 14.23 -8.19 6.45
N LEU A 92 15.33 -8.92 6.65
CA LEU A 92 16.28 -8.61 7.72
C LEU A 92 16.91 -7.22 7.53
N MET A 93 17.33 -6.88 6.31
CA MET A 93 17.91 -5.57 6.00
C MET A 93 16.92 -4.43 6.25
N GLU A 94 15.66 -4.61 5.88
CA GLU A 94 14.59 -3.65 6.15
C GLU A 94 14.41 -3.42 7.67
N ARG A 95 14.34 -4.51 8.45
CA ARG A 95 14.22 -4.44 9.91
C ARG A 95 15.40 -3.71 10.55
N VAL A 96 16.62 -3.98 10.09
CA VAL A 96 17.84 -3.29 10.57
C VAL A 96 17.78 -1.80 10.26
N ARG A 97 17.33 -1.42 9.06
CA ARG A 97 17.18 -0.01 8.68
C ARG A 97 16.12 0.69 9.54
N ASP A 98 15.00 0.03 9.81
CA ASP A 98 13.97 0.57 10.70
C ASP A 98 14.48 0.74 12.13
N MET A 99 15.33 -0.18 12.61
CA MET A 99 16.00 -0.04 13.92
C MET A 99 16.97 1.14 13.94
N TYR A 100 17.79 1.28 12.89
CA TYR A 100 18.70 2.41 12.75
C TYR A 100 17.94 3.73 12.85
N TRP A 101 16.86 3.90 12.07
CA TRP A 101 16.08 5.13 12.05
C TRP A 101 15.47 5.44 13.42
N ARG A 102 14.93 4.43 14.12
CA ARG A 102 14.41 4.60 15.48
C ARG A 102 15.49 5.08 16.47
N VAL A 103 16.72 4.61 16.34
CA VAL A 103 17.84 5.03 17.19
C VAL A 103 18.27 6.45 16.82
N GLU A 104 18.38 6.76 15.53
CA GLU A 104 18.74 8.09 15.03
C GLU A 104 17.74 9.18 15.43
N GLU A 105 16.43 8.90 15.37
CA GLU A 105 15.36 9.81 15.78
C GLU A 105 15.46 10.24 17.25
N THR A 106 16.10 9.44 18.11
CA THR A 106 16.33 9.84 19.51
C THR A 106 17.36 10.96 19.68
N GLY A 107 18.16 11.25 18.63
CA GLY A 107 19.23 12.24 18.66
C GLY A 107 20.44 11.88 19.53
N ASN A 108 20.47 10.67 20.11
CA ASN A 108 21.56 10.21 20.96
C ASN A 108 22.73 9.65 20.13
N ILE A 109 23.75 10.49 19.92
CA ILE A 109 24.93 10.18 19.11
C ILE A 109 25.71 8.96 19.65
N GLU A 110 25.79 8.78 20.98
CA GLU A 110 26.48 7.62 21.57
C GLU A 110 25.75 6.31 21.29
N GLN A 111 24.42 6.33 21.37
CA GLN A 111 23.57 5.18 21.10
C GLN A 111 23.60 4.82 19.60
N THR A 112 23.50 5.82 18.71
CA THR A 112 23.65 5.62 17.26
C THR A 112 25.03 5.08 16.91
N GLY A 113 26.10 5.65 17.50
CA GLY A 113 27.47 5.17 17.27
C GLY A 113 27.70 3.74 17.76
N THR A 114 27.09 3.36 18.88
CA THR A 114 27.15 1.99 19.41
C THR A 114 26.42 1.02 18.49
N PHE A 115 25.21 1.36 18.04
CA PHE A 115 24.44 0.55 17.10
C PHE A 115 25.20 0.33 15.77
N ILE A 116 25.77 1.39 15.19
CA ILE A 116 26.56 1.29 13.94
C ILE A 116 27.77 0.36 14.13
N ARG A 117 28.46 0.47 15.27
CA ARG A 117 29.63 -0.38 15.57
C ARG A 117 29.24 -1.86 15.68
N GLU A 118 28.15 -2.16 16.39
CA GLU A 118 27.64 -3.53 16.51
C GLU A 118 27.22 -4.09 15.15
N LEU A 119 26.48 -3.30 14.37
CA LEU A 119 26.06 -3.69 13.03
C LEU A 119 27.26 -3.98 12.12
N LYS A 120 28.28 -3.12 12.16
CA LYS A 120 29.52 -3.30 11.40
C LYS A 120 30.22 -4.60 11.78
N ASN A 121 30.35 -4.90 13.08
CA ASN A 121 30.96 -6.14 13.57
C ASN A 121 30.20 -7.39 13.11
N CYS A 122 28.88 -7.32 12.94
CA CYS A 122 28.08 -8.43 12.41
C CYS A 122 28.22 -8.61 10.88
N ILE A 123 28.37 -7.51 10.14
CA ILE A 123 28.39 -7.54 8.65
C ILE A 123 29.79 -7.80 8.09
N GLU A 124 30.85 -7.27 8.71
CA GLU A 124 32.22 -7.42 8.21
C GLU A 124 32.66 -8.88 7.98
N PRO A 125 32.36 -9.85 8.87
CA PRO A 125 32.69 -11.25 8.64
C PRO A 125 32.02 -11.83 7.38
N VAL A 126 30.78 -11.40 7.11
CA VAL A 126 30.01 -11.83 5.93
C VAL A 126 30.60 -11.25 4.65
N LEU A 127 30.99 -9.97 4.66
CA LEU A 127 31.60 -9.31 3.50
C LEU A 127 32.99 -9.86 3.18
N ASN A 128 33.77 -10.20 4.20
CA ASN A 128 35.13 -10.69 4.05
C ASN A 128 35.21 -12.21 3.79
N ASN A 129 34.07 -12.90 3.66
CA ASN A 129 33.99 -14.37 3.62
C ASN A 129 34.74 -15.05 4.80
N GLN A 130 34.87 -14.34 5.92
CA GLN A 130 35.47 -14.84 7.16
C GLN A 130 34.36 -15.42 8.02
N MET A 131 33.71 -16.47 7.54
CA MET A 131 32.88 -17.31 8.38
C MET A 131 33.76 -18.38 9.00
N ALA A 132 34.04 -18.26 10.31
CA ALA A 132 34.58 -19.33 11.13
C ALA A 132 33.48 -20.34 11.50
#